data_AF-A0A067FZY1-F1
#
_entry.id   AF-A0A067FZY1-F1
#
_cell.length_a   1.000
_cell.length_b   1.000
_cell.length_c   1.000
_cell.angle_alpha   90.00
_cell.angle_beta   90.00
_cell.angle_gamma   90.00
#
_symmetry.space_group_name_H-M   'P 1'
#
loop_
_entity.id
_entity.type
_entity.pdbx_description
1 polymer ?
#
loop_
_entity_poly.entity_id
_entity_poly.type
_entity_poly.pdbx_seq_one_letter_code
_entity_poly.pdbx_strand_id
1 'polypeptide(L)'
;MPESGQRILDLIVQLWSQLFVSHIFALLFHKWIFEVQLNNDEVLLRYSSALVQGATNVFWIDIQTNSRHFQSLFRYLLEEVALEPARLNKIPVQVQRDLFLVLSRFIFFYNSVDKLESFLKQFPVFPNAFLVGGSADFFVIEVADQLQKLKVEPVLLHYLSQIKVLQGMELRMTTSTRLKTCLYSFTSPGGPMYPTRAVRHAAWDALDFLFPVGQYPRHVISLFFRLLYPWCWPSSCWNFIMSWLKAVLHTLLRVVFSSWEKVRAEKNS
;
A
#
# COMPACT_ATOMS: atom_id res chain seq x y z
N MET A 1 -4.72 35.66 -29.71
CA MET A 1 -4.53 34.22 -29.99
C MET A 1 -4.96 33.97 -31.43
N PRO A 2 -4.21 33.20 -32.25
CA PRO A 2 -4.61 32.93 -33.64
C PRO A 2 -5.92 32.12 -33.70
N GLU A 3 -6.82 32.42 -34.63
CA GLU A 3 -8.16 31.78 -34.76
C GLU A 3 -8.10 30.25 -34.93
N SER A 4 -7.00 29.72 -35.48
CA SER A 4 -6.77 28.28 -35.60
C SER A 4 -6.55 27.58 -34.26
N GLY A 5 -5.98 28.30 -33.28
CA GLY A 5 -5.75 27.79 -31.93
C GLY A 5 -7.04 27.63 -31.12
N GLN A 6 -8.04 28.49 -31.35
CA GLN A 6 -9.33 28.43 -30.64
C GLN A 6 -10.11 27.16 -30.95
N ARG A 7 -10.17 26.74 -32.23
CA ARG A 7 -10.86 25.50 -32.62
C ARG A 7 -10.23 24.25 -32.02
N ILE A 8 -8.90 24.24 -31.92
CA ILE A 8 -8.15 23.16 -31.29
C ILE A 8 -8.39 23.18 -29.78
N LEU A 9 -8.44 24.36 -29.16
CA LEU A 9 -8.74 24.51 -27.74
C LEU A 9 -10.14 23.98 -27.39
N ASP A 10 -11.15 24.32 -28.20
CA ASP A 10 -12.53 23.85 -28.00
C ASP A 10 -12.63 22.33 -28.17
N LEU A 11 -11.93 21.77 -29.16
CA LEU A 11 -11.81 20.32 -29.34
C LEU A 11 -11.10 19.64 -28.16
N ILE A 12 -10.01 20.23 -27.65
CA ILE A 12 -9.30 19.73 -26.47
C ILE A 12 -10.20 19.78 -25.24
N VAL A 13 -10.96 20.86 -25.04
CA VAL A 13 -11.92 21.01 -23.92
C VAL A 13 -13.06 19.99 -24.04
N GLN A 14 -13.58 19.75 -25.25
CA GLN A 14 -14.58 18.73 -25.50
C GLN A 14 -14.03 17.31 -25.25
N LEU A 15 -12.82 17.03 -25.71
CA LEU A 15 -12.14 15.74 -25.50
C LEU A 15 -11.76 15.52 -24.04
N TRP A 16 -11.42 16.58 -23.30
CA TRP A 16 -11.09 16.55 -21.87
C TRP A 16 -12.24 16.03 -21.02
N SER A 17 -13.49 16.29 -21.45
CA SER A 17 -14.69 15.78 -20.76
C SER A 17 -14.83 14.26 -20.86
N GLN A 18 -14.06 13.59 -21.72
CA GLN A 18 -14.12 12.15 -21.91
C GLN A 18 -13.10 11.41 -21.03
N LEU A 19 -13.59 10.39 -20.32
CA LEU A 19 -12.82 9.66 -19.31
C LEU A 19 -11.52 9.04 -19.85
N PHE A 20 -11.52 8.50 -21.07
CA PHE A 20 -10.33 7.87 -21.66
C PHE A 20 -9.29 8.88 -22.16
N VAL A 21 -9.72 10.04 -22.67
CA VAL A 21 -8.79 11.06 -23.15
C VAL A 21 -8.11 11.78 -21.98
N SER A 22 -8.76 11.86 -20.82
CA SER A 22 -8.15 12.40 -19.60
C SER A 22 -6.83 11.70 -19.23
N HIS A 23 -6.67 10.42 -19.58
CA HIS A 23 -5.46 9.63 -19.30
C HIS A 23 -4.31 10.01 -20.24
N ILE A 24 -4.63 10.18 -21.53
CA ILE A 24 -3.70 10.67 -22.55
C ILE A 24 -3.31 12.12 -22.23
N PHE A 25 -4.27 12.94 -21.82
CA PHE A 25 -4.02 14.31 -21.42
C PHE A 25 -3.22 14.42 -20.12
N ALA A 26 -3.42 13.56 -19.12
CA ALA A 26 -2.57 13.54 -17.93
C ALA A 26 -1.09 13.31 -18.30
N LEU A 27 -0.83 12.44 -19.28
CA LEU A 27 0.50 12.21 -19.84
C LEU A 27 1.00 13.42 -20.66
N LEU A 28 0.15 14.06 -21.46
CA LEU A 28 0.55 15.19 -22.29
C LEU A 28 0.74 16.49 -21.51
N PHE A 29 -0.06 16.75 -20.48
CA PHE A 29 0.00 17.95 -19.64
C PHE A 29 1.09 17.90 -18.56
N HIS A 30 1.80 16.77 -18.41
CA HIS A 30 2.88 16.59 -17.42
C HIS A 30 4.01 17.64 -17.54
N LYS A 31 4.31 18.07 -18.77
CA LYS A 31 5.34 19.06 -19.05
C LYS A 31 4.74 20.47 -19.08
N TRP A 32 3.53 20.60 -19.59
CA TRP A 32 2.86 21.88 -19.79
C TRP A 32 2.42 22.57 -18.49
N ILE A 33 1.90 21.83 -17.50
CA ILE A 33 1.43 22.43 -16.23
C ILE A 33 2.59 23.01 -15.40
N PHE A 34 3.78 22.38 -15.47
CA PHE A 34 4.91 22.76 -14.62
C PHE A 34 5.92 23.69 -15.29
N GLU A 35 5.98 23.69 -16.62
CA GLU A 35 6.84 24.60 -17.39
C GLU A 35 6.13 25.89 -17.83
N VAL A 36 4.81 25.87 -18.06
CA VAL A 36 4.06 27.06 -18.51
C VAL A 36 3.49 27.79 -17.30
N GLN A 37 3.87 29.06 -17.13
CA GLN A 37 3.29 29.95 -16.13
C GLN A 37 1.85 30.31 -16.53
N LEU A 38 0.87 29.72 -15.86
CA LEU A 38 -0.54 30.09 -16.03
C LEU A 38 -0.86 31.23 -15.05
N ASN A 39 -1.24 32.40 -15.59
CA ASN A 39 -1.59 33.58 -14.78
C ASN A 39 -2.97 33.47 -14.09
N ASN A 40 -3.73 32.39 -14.31
CA ASN A 40 -5.08 32.22 -13.78
C ASN A 40 -5.15 31.01 -12.84
N ASP A 41 -5.33 31.28 -11.55
CA ASP A 41 -5.35 30.28 -10.47
C ASP A 41 -6.50 29.26 -10.62
N GLU A 42 -7.66 29.65 -11.15
CA GLU A 42 -8.78 28.73 -11.36
C GLU A 42 -8.47 27.70 -12.46
N VAL A 43 -7.79 28.15 -13.52
CA VAL A 43 -7.40 27.29 -14.64
C VAL A 43 -6.30 26.33 -14.19
N LEU A 44 -5.33 26.83 -13.42
CA LEU A 44 -4.28 26.02 -12.82
C LEU A 44 -4.86 24.94 -11.89
N LEU A 45 -5.85 25.28 -11.06
CA LEU A 45 -6.53 24.32 -10.18
C LEU A 45 -7.25 23.23 -10.98
N ARG A 46 -8.00 23.61 -12.02
CA ARG A 46 -8.73 22.65 -12.86
C ARG A 46 -7.78 21.67 -13.57
N TYR A 47 -6.69 22.17 -14.16
CA TYR A 47 -5.73 21.32 -14.85
C TYR A 47 -4.95 20.43 -13.89
N SER A 48 -4.51 20.96 -12.75
CA SER A 48 -3.78 20.18 -11.76
C SER A 48 -4.67 19.09 -11.13
N SER A 49 -5.93 19.40 -10.84
CA SER A 49 -6.90 18.42 -10.33
C SER A 49 -7.14 17.29 -11.33
N ALA A 50 -7.31 17.63 -12.61
CA ALA A 50 -7.53 16.61 -13.63
C ALA A 50 -6.26 15.81 -13.98
N LEU A 51 -5.05 16.36 -13.80
CA LEU A 51 -3.81 15.59 -13.80
C LEU A 51 -3.85 14.51 -12.70
N VAL A 52 -4.17 14.88 -11.46
CA VAL A 52 -4.24 13.95 -10.32
C VAL A 52 -5.31 12.87 -10.54
N GLN A 53 -6.48 13.26 -11.04
CA GLN A 53 -7.55 12.31 -11.36
C GLN A 53 -7.15 11.37 -12.51
N GLY A 54 -6.53 11.91 -13.57
CA GLY A 54 -6.04 11.11 -14.69
C GLY A 54 -4.95 10.13 -14.26
N ALA A 55 -3.99 10.58 -13.46
CA ALA A 55 -2.95 9.73 -12.88
C ALA A 55 -3.56 8.59 -12.03
N THR A 56 -4.56 8.90 -11.20
CA THR A 56 -5.28 7.90 -10.41
C THR A 56 -5.86 6.79 -11.28
N ASN A 57 -6.57 7.15 -12.35
CA ASN A 57 -7.20 6.19 -13.24
C ASN A 57 -6.16 5.33 -13.97
N VAL A 58 -5.10 5.96 -14.45
CA VAL A 58 -3.98 5.31 -15.14
C VAL A 58 -3.26 4.30 -14.23
N PHE A 59 -2.98 4.67 -12.98
CA PHE A 59 -2.37 3.76 -12.01
C PHE A 59 -3.31 2.60 -11.62
N TRP A 60 -4.62 2.84 -11.59
CA TRP A 60 -5.59 1.76 -11.41
C TRP A 60 -5.60 0.76 -12.56
N ILE A 61 -5.37 1.19 -13.81
CA ILE A 61 -5.22 0.28 -14.95
C ILE A 61 -4.01 -0.63 -14.74
N ASP A 62 -2.87 -0.06 -14.33
CA ASP A 62 -1.65 -0.82 -14.01
C ASP A 62 -1.92 -1.87 -12.90
N ILE A 63 -2.64 -1.50 -11.84
CA ILE A 63 -3.05 -2.46 -10.78
C ILE A 63 -3.93 -3.59 -11.35
N GLN A 64 -4.94 -3.25 -12.14
CA GLN A 64 -5.90 -4.23 -12.68
C GLN A 64 -5.24 -5.19 -13.66
N THR A 65 -4.32 -4.69 -14.47
CA THR A 65 -3.55 -5.48 -15.45
C THR A 65 -2.30 -6.13 -14.83
N ASN A 66 -2.00 -5.85 -13.56
CA ASN A 66 -0.79 -6.27 -12.85
C ASN A 66 0.50 -5.97 -13.66
N SER A 67 0.53 -4.81 -14.31
CA SER A 67 1.66 -4.33 -15.09
C SER A 67 2.09 -2.95 -14.58
N ARG A 68 3.23 -2.46 -15.06
CA ARG A 68 3.84 -1.21 -14.58
C ARG A 68 4.13 -0.27 -15.75
N HIS A 69 3.17 -0.12 -16.67
CA HIS A 69 3.38 0.69 -17.87
C HIS A 69 3.58 2.17 -17.53
N PHE A 70 2.96 2.65 -16.44
CA PHE A 70 2.98 4.05 -16.05
C PHE A 70 3.94 4.34 -14.89
N GLN A 71 4.91 3.46 -14.64
CA GLN A 71 5.93 3.64 -13.61
C GLN A 71 6.75 4.92 -13.80
N SER A 72 7.04 5.29 -15.05
CA SER A 72 7.77 6.53 -15.36
C SER A 72 6.99 7.76 -14.90
N LEU A 73 5.68 7.81 -15.14
CA LEU A 73 4.80 8.87 -14.68
C LEU A 73 4.74 8.92 -13.15
N PHE A 74 4.61 7.76 -12.50
CA PHE A 74 4.60 7.68 -11.04
C PHE A 74 5.92 8.22 -10.44
N ARG A 75 7.07 7.77 -10.95
CA ARG A 75 8.39 8.25 -10.50
C ARG A 75 8.55 9.75 -10.70
N TYR A 76 8.11 10.28 -11.83
CA TYR A 76 8.13 11.72 -12.06
C TYR A 76 7.30 12.48 -11.03
N LEU A 77 6.04 12.08 -10.82
CA LEU A 77 5.17 12.74 -9.85
C LEU A 77 5.70 12.65 -8.41
N LEU A 78 6.32 11.52 -8.05
CA LEU A 78 6.91 11.35 -6.74
C LEU A 78 8.20 12.16 -6.58
N GLU A 79 9.16 11.97 -7.48
CA GLU A 79 10.54 12.44 -7.33
C GLU A 79 10.73 13.88 -7.78
N GLU A 80 10.13 14.24 -8.91
CA GLU A 80 10.34 15.55 -9.52
C GLU A 80 9.26 16.57 -9.16
N VAL A 81 8.12 16.13 -8.60
CA VAL A 81 7.02 17.03 -8.23
C VAL A 81 6.80 17.03 -6.73
N ALA A 82 6.53 15.86 -6.12
CA ALA A 82 6.19 15.78 -4.71
C ALA A 82 7.39 15.95 -3.77
N LEU A 83 8.59 15.50 -4.19
CA LEU A 83 9.83 15.64 -3.41
C LEU A 83 10.61 16.94 -3.68
N GLU A 84 10.20 17.74 -4.67
CA GLU A 84 10.83 19.00 -5.03
C GLU A 84 9.98 20.20 -4.56
N PRO A 85 10.30 20.84 -3.42
CA PRO A 85 9.44 21.87 -2.82
C PRO A 85 9.24 23.08 -3.75
N ALA A 86 10.24 23.42 -4.57
CA ALA A 86 10.16 24.52 -5.53
C ALA A 86 9.07 24.30 -6.59
N ARG A 87 8.82 23.04 -6.98
CA ARG A 87 7.77 22.67 -7.93
C ARG A 87 6.43 22.44 -7.22
N LEU A 88 6.45 21.83 -6.04
CA LEU A 88 5.24 21.61 -5.24
C LEU A 88 4.53 22.93 -4.89
N ASN A 89 5.29 23.95 -4.48
CA ASN A 89 4.75 25.26 -4.12
C ASN A 89 4.04 26.00 -5.27
N LYS A 90 4.25 25.59 -6.53
CA LYS A 90 3.52 26.13 -7.69
C LYS A 90 2.10 25.58 -7.80
N ILE A 91 1.82 24.44 -7.17
CA ILE A 91 0.52 23.77 -7.21
C ILE A 91 -0.36 24.33 -6.09
N PRO A 92 -1.66 24.57 -6.34
CA PRO A 92 -2.61 24.89 -5.27
C PRO A 92 -2.62 23.83 -4.16
N VAL A 93 -2.65 24.26 -2.90
CA VAL A 93 -2.56 23.38 -1.71
C VAL A 93 -3.61 22.26 -1.70
N GLN A 94 -4.81 22.51 -2.24
CA GLN A 94 -5.86 21.49 -2.37
C GLN A 94 -5.40 20.32 -3.24
N VAL A 95 -4.80 20.62 -4.40
CA VAL A 95 -4.34 19.60 -5.34
C VAL A 95 -3.07 18.92 -4.85
N GLN A 96 -2.21 19.62 -4.12
CA GLN A 96 -1.07 18.98 -3.44
C GLN A 96 -1.55 17.86 -2.52
N ARG A 97 -2.60 18.10 -1.72
CA ARG A 97 -3.18 17.08 -0.83
C ARG A 97 -3.67 15.87 -1.62
N ASP A 98 -4.44 16.10 -2.68
CA ASP A 98 -4.97 15.02 -3.51
C ASP A 98 -3.84 14.23 -4.18
N LEU A 99 -2.79 14.91 -4.66
CA LEU A 99 -1.60 14.27 -5.22
C LEU A 99 -0.92 13.36 -4.20
N PHE A 100 -0.70 13.84 -2.97
CA PHE A 100 -0.09 13.03 -1.92
C PHE A 100 -0.96 11.84 -1.52
N LEU A 101 -2.28 11.97 -1.49
CA LEU A 101 -3.17 10.83 -1.25
C LEU A 101 -3.06 9.80 -2.38
N VAL A 102 -3.03 10.24 -3.65
CA VAL A 102 -2.83 9.34 -4.79
C VAL A 102 -1.48 8.64 -4.69
N LEU A 103 -0.39 9.36 -4.48
CA LEU A 103 0.95 8.78 -4.33
C LEU A 103 1.00 7.78 -3.17
N SER A 104 0.33 8.07 -2.05
CA SER A 104 0.22 7.18 -0.89
C SER A 104 -0.42 5.83 -1.26
N ARG A 105 -1.47 5.83 -2.08
CA ARG A 105 -2.15 4.60 -2.56
C ARG A 105 -1.21 3.70 -3.35
N PHE A 106 -0.34 4.26 -4.18
CA PHE A 106 0.41 3.51 -5.20
C PHE A 106 1.90 3.33 -4.88
N ILE A 107 2.42 3.91 -3.79
CA ILE A 107 3.86 3.85 -3.45
C ILE A 107 4.39 2.41 -3.29
N PHE A 108 3.58 1.52 -2.71
CA PHE A 108 3.94 0.11 -2.55
C PHE A 108 3.90 -0.63 -3.90
N PHE A 109 2.90 -0.36 -4.74
CA PHE A 109 2.78 -1.01 -6.05
C PHE A 109 4.01 -0.79 -6.96
N TYR A 110 4.53 0.44 -6.95
CA TYR A 110 5.69 0.85 -7.75
C TYR A 110 7.04 0.68 -7.05
N ASN A 111 7.11 -0.01 -5.91
CA ASN A 111 8.35 -0.27 -5.15
C ASN A 111 9.16 0.99 -4.82
N SER A 112 8.50 2.08 -4.40
CA SER A 112 9.18 3.34 -4.06
C SER A 112 9.28 3.57 -2.56
N VAL A 113 9.43 2.49 -1.81
CA VAL A 113 9.40 2.46 -0.34
C VAL A 113 10.60 3.17 0.28
N ASP A 114 11.74 3.15 -0.40
CA ASP A 114 12.96 3.86 0.03
C ASP A 114 12.76 5.38 0.15
N LYS A 115 11.75 5.92 -0.55
CA LYS A 115 11.42 7.36 -0.56
C LYS A 115 10.31 7.73 0.42
N LEU A 116 9.79 6.76 1.18
CA LEU A 116 8.67 6.97 2.08
C LEU A 116 8.99 7.99 3.17
N GLU A 117 10.18 7.94 3.78
CA GLU A 117 10.56 8.89 4.83
C GLU A 117 10.62 10.33 4.29
N SER A 118 11.28 10.54 3.14
CA SER A 118 11.33 11.85 2.48
C SER A 118 9.94 12.34 2.07
N PHE A 119 9.09 11.43 1.60
CA PHE A 119 7.73 11.72 1.18
C PHE A 119 6.86 12.18 2.37
N LEU A 120 6.96 11.51 3.52
CA LEU A 120 6.20 11.87 4.72
C LEU A 120 6.65 13.18 5.36
N LYS A 121 7.91 13.59 5.16
CA LYS A 121 8.42 14.90 5.59
C LYS A 121 7.85 16.06 4.76
N GLN A 122 7.52 15.82 3.50
CA GLN A 122 7.01 16.83 2.58
C GLN A 122 5.47 16.85 2.47
N PHE A 123 4.79 16.06 3.30
CA PHE A 123 3.33 15.95 3.27
C PHE A 123 2.67 17.30 3.53
N PRO A 124 1.70 17.72 2.69
CA PRO A 124 1.04 19.01 2.85
C PRO A 124 0.20 19.04 4.14
N VAL A 125 0.06 20.22 4.74
CA VAL A 125 -0.76 20.39 5.95
C VAL A 125 -2.24 20.23 5.61
N PHE A 126 -2.93 19.34 6.32
CA PHE A 126 -4.37 19.14 6.20
C PHE A 126 -5.12 19.96 7.25
N PRO A 127 -6.29 20.56 6.92
CA PRO A 127 -7.09 21.28 7.90
C PRO A 127 -7.60 20.35 9.02
N ASN A 128 -7.80 19.07 8.68
CA ASN A 128 -8.27 18.05 9.61
C ASN A 128 -7.13 17.32 10.33
N ALA A 129 -5.89 17.81 10.27
CA ALA A 129 -4.74 17.18 10.92
C ALA A 129 -4.94 17.04 12.44
N PHE A 130 -5.64 17.97 13.09
CA PHE A 130 -6.01 17.86 14.50
C PHE A 130 -6.87 16.61 14.81
N LEU A 131 -7.80 16.28 13.90
CA LEU A 131 -8.72 15.15 14.07
C LEU A 131 -8.11 13.81 13.67
N VAL A 132 -7.30 13.80 12.62
CA VAL A 132 -6.76 12.57 12.03
C VAL A 132 -5.41 12.21 12.62
N GLY A 133 -4.50 13.18 12.73
CA GLY A 133 -3.12 12.99 13.18
C GLY A 133 -2.11 13.58 12.20
N GLY A 134 -0.90 13.02 12.20
CA GLY A 134 0.22 13.48 11.39
C GLY A 134 0.20 12.95 9.95
N SER A 135 1.25 13.24 9.19
CA SER A 135 1.41 12.75 7.81
C SER A 135 1.40 11.22 7.71
N ALA A 136 2.02 10.55 8.66
CA ALA A 136 1.99 9.09 8.79
C ALA A 136 0.55 8.55 8.94
N ASP A 137 -0.30 9.23 9.71
CA ASP A 137 -1.69 8.79 9.90
C ASP A 137 -2.50 8.87 8.60
N PHE A 138 -2.39 9.98 7.86
CA PHE A 138 -3.05 10.12 6.55
C PHE A 138 -2.56 9.06 5.56
N PHE A 139 -1.25 8.84 5.51
CA PHE A 139 -0.65 7.82 4.67
C PHE A 139 -1.20 6.41 5.00
N VAL A 140 -1.20 6.02 6.27
CA VAL A 140 -1.65 4.68 6.70
C VAL A 140 -3.15 4.49 6.48
N ILE A 141 -3.97 5.53 6.68
CA ILE A 141 -5.40 5.48 6.36
C ILE A 141 -5.60 5.17 4.88
N GLU A 142 -4.87 5.86 4.01
CA GLU A 142 -5.01 5.68 2.57
C GLU A 142 -4.51 4.31 2.10
N VAL A 143 -3.42 3.80 2.69
CA VAL A 143 -2.96 2.42 2.47
C VAL A 143 -4.02 1.41 2.92
N ALA A 144 -4.62 1.59 4.10
CA ALA A 144 -5.64 0.68 4.61
C ALA A 144 -6.89 0.67 3.71
N ASP A 145 -7.30 1.83 3.21
CA ASP A 145 -8.41 1.96 2.27
C ASP A 145 -8.09 1.35 0.91
N GLN A 146 -6.84 1.48 0.47
CA GLN A 146 -6.39 0.85 -0.76
C GLN A 146 -6.45 -0.68 -0.67
N LEU A 147 -5.95 -1.28 0.44
CA LEU A 147 -6.00 -2.73 0.65
C LEU A 147 -7.42 -3.29 0.50
N GLN A 148 -8.43 -2.61 1.05
CA GLN A 148 -9.83 -3.04 0.96
C GLN A 148 -10.40 -2.98 -0.46
N LYS A 149 -9.86 -2.10 -1.32
CA LYS A 149 -10.29 -1.93 -2.71
C LYS A 149 -9.58 -2.88 -3.67
N LEU A 150 -8.42 -3.43 -3.30
CA LEU A 150 -7.65 -4.34 -4.15
C LEU A 150 -8.37 -5.67 -4.35
N LYS A 151 -8.65 -6.00 -5.62
CA LYS A 151 -9.23 -7.29 -6.03
C LYS A 151 -8.21 -8.25 -6.65
N VAL A 152 -7.04 -7.74 -7.03
CA VAL A 152 -6.00 -8.49 -7.72
C VAL A 152 -5.08 -9.14 -6.69
N GLU A 153 -5.13 -10.47 -6.59
CA GLU A 153 -4.38 -11.24 -5.58
C GLU A 153 -2.86 -10.99 -5.55
N PRO A 154 -2.11 -11.07 -6.67
CA PRO A 154 -0.66 -10.86 -6.62
C PRO A 154 -0.30 -9.44 -6.14
N VAL A 155 -1.11 -8.44 -6.49
CA VAL A 155 -0.93 -7.07 -6.03
C VAL A 155 -1.20 -6.97 -4.53
N LEU A 156 -2.28 -7.58 -4.04
CA LEU A 156 -2.60 -7.60 -2.61
C LEU A 156 -1.49 -8.26 -1.79
N LEU A 157 -0.98 -9.41 -2.23
CA LEU A 157 0.16 -10.08 -1.60
C LEU A 157 1.40 -9.18 -1.55
N HIS A 158 1.67 -8.46 -2.65
CA HIS A 158 2.77 -7.52 -2.69
C HIS A 158 2.61 -6.38 -1.68
N TYR A 159 1.43 -5.77 -1.58
CA TYR A 159 1.15 -4.75 -0.57
C TYR A 159 1.33 -5.29 0.86
N LEU A 160 0.78 -6.47 1.16
CA LEU A 160 0.93 -7.11 2.48
C LEU A 160 2.39 -7.42 2.82
N SER A 161 3.24 -7.68 1.81
CA SER A 161 4.68 -7.85 2.04
C SER A 161 5.39 -6.53 2.40
N GLN A 162 5.00 -5.43 1.74
CA GLN A 162 5.64 -4.11 1.89
C GLN A 162 5.15 -3.34 3.12
N ILE A 163 3.95 -3.64 3.61
CA ILE A 163 3.36 -2.96 4.76
C ILE A 163 4.18 -3.10 6.05
N LYS A 164 5.09 -4.07 6.09
CA LYS A 164 6.05 -4.26 7.18
C LYS A 164 6.92 -3.02 7.42
N VAL A 165 7.14 -2.18 6.40
CA VAL A 165 7.89 -0.92 6.55
C VAL A 165 7.20 0.09 7.48
N LEU A 166 5.91 -0.10 7.79
CA LEU A 166 5.20 0.74 8.75
C LEU A 166 5.55 0.45 10.21
N GLN A 167 6.39 -0.55 10.47
CA GLN A 167 6.83 -0.87 11.83
C GLN A 167 7.64 0.30 12.41
N GLY A 168 7.32 0.68 13.64
CA GLY A 168 8.01 1.78 14.34
C GLY A 168 7.53 3.18 13.97
N MET A 169 6.54 3.32 13.08
CA MET A 169 5.92 4.62 12.84
C MET A 169 5.05 5.05 14.04
N GLU A 170 5.20 6.30 14.46
CA GLU A 170 4.35 6.91 15.49
C GLU A 170 2.97 7.20 14.89
N LEU A 171 2.03 6.28 15.12
CA LEU A 171 0.65 6.39 14.65
C LEU A 171 -0.29 6.67 15.81
N ARG A 172 -1.35 7.44 15.54
CA ARG A 172 -2.45 7.61 16.49
C ARG A 172 -3.13 6.27 16.73
N MET A 173 -3.63 6.07 17.96
CA MET A 173 -4.34 4.85 18.34
C MET A 173 -5.51 4.51 17.41
N THR A 174 -6.24 5.52 16.91
CA THR A 174 -7.36 5.35 15.97
C THR A 174 -6.90 4.78 14.64
N THR A 175 -5.82 5.31 14.08
CA THR A 175 -5.23 4.88 12.80
C THR A 175 -4.64 3.48 12.92
N SER A 176 -3.87 3.25 13.98
CA SER A 176 -3.31 1.95 14.34
C SER A 176 -4.42 0.88 14.47
N THR A 177 -5.51 1.20 15.17
CA THR A 177 -6.67 0.30 15.30
C THR A 177 -7.33 0.03 13.95
N ARG A 178 -7.49 1.04 13.09
CA ARG A 178 -8.07 0.87 11.75
C ARG A 178 -7.22 -0.06 10.87
N LEU A 179 -5.90 0.14 10.86
CA LEU A 179 -4.98 -0.73 10.14
C LEU A 179 -5.03 -2.18 10.66
N LYS A 180 -5.03 -2.35 11.99
CA LYS A 180 -5.14 -3.67 12.63
C LYS A 180 -6.44 -4.39 12.23
N THR A 181 -7.57 -3.69 12.28
CA THR A 181 -8.87 -4.25 11.86
C THR A 181 -8.90 -4.60 10.38
N CYS A 182 -8.31 -3.76 9.53
CA CYS A 182 -8.17 -4.02 8.11
C CYS A 182 -7.36 -5.30 7.84
N LEU A 183 -6.18 -5.45 8.44
CA LEU A 183 -5.36 -6.65 8.30
C LEU A 183 -6.07 -7.89 8.86
N TYR A 184 -6.74 -7.76 9.99
CA TYR A 184 -7.50 -8.86 10.60
C TYR A 184 -8.63 -9.35 9.68
N SER A 185 -9.27 -8.47 8.91
CA SER A 185 -10.30 -8.86 7.93
C SER A 185 -9.78 -9.84 6.87
N PHE A 186 -8.50 -9.76 6.51
CA PHE A 186 -7.86 -10.68 5.56
C PHE A 186 -7.39 -11.98 6.21
N THR A 187 -7.45 -12.13 7.54
CA THR A 187 -6.99 -13.35 8.24
C THR A 187 -8.05 -14.45 8.35
N SER A 188 -9.32 -14.08 8.24
CA SER A 188 -10.45 -14.99 8.39
C SER A 188 -10.92 -15.52 7.03
N PRO A 189 -11.47 -16.74 6.96
CA PRO A 189 -12.03 -17.29 5.73
C PRO A 189 -13.46 -16.78 5.42
N GLY A 190 -13.95 -15.75 6.14
CA GLY A 190 -15.29 -15.18 5.98
C GLY A 190 -15.33 -13.96 5.04
N GLY A 191 -16.54 -13.53 4.65
CA GLY A 191 -16.74 -12.39 3.73
C GLY A 191 -16.29 -11.03 4.29
N PRO A 192 -16.21 -9.96 3.45
CA PRO A 192 -16.85 -9.79 2.13
C PRO A 192 -16.04 -10.24 0.89
N MET A 193 -14.74 -10.54 1.04
CA MET A 193 -13.98 -11.31 0.04
C MET A 193 -13.58 -12.62 0.69
N TYR A 194 -13.51 -13.72 -0.06
CA TYR A 194 -12.92 -14.96 0.42
C TYR A 194 -11.41 -14.89 0.15
N PRO A 195 -10.56 -14.37 1.07
CA PRO A 195 -9.13 -14.28 0.81
C PRO A 195 -8.56 -15.67 0.60
N THR A 196 -7.69 -15.83 -0.40
CA THR A 196 -6.99 -17.09 -0.64
C THR A 196 -6.09 -17.43 0.55
N ARG A 197 -5.66 -18.70 0.63
CA ARG A 197 -4.77 -19.14 1.71
C ARG A 197 -3.46 -18.33 1.75
N ALA A 198 -2.94 -17.95 0.59
CA ALA A 198 -1.72 -17.13 0.49
C ALA A 198 -1.95 -15.74 1.11
N VAL A 199 -3.06 -15.08 0.76
CA VAL A 199 -3.42 -13.76 1.31
C VAL A 199 -3.61 -13.83 2.81
N ARG A 200 -4.28 -14.87 3.33
CA ARG A 200 -4.47 -15.03 4.79
C ARG A 200 -3.15 -15.18 5.53
N HIS A 201 -2.22 -15.98 5.00
CA HIS A 201 -0.90 -16.14 5.62
C HIS A 201 -0.09 -14.85 5.56
N ALA A 202 -0.05 -14.18 4.41
CA ALA A 202 0.62 -12.88 4.28
C ALA A 202 0.02 -11.83 5.24
N ALA A 203 -1.29 -11.84 5.43
CA ALA A 203 -1.98 -10.96 6.38
C ALA A 203 -1.63 -11.29 7.83
N TRP A 204 -1.57 -12.57 8.21
CA TRP A 204 -1.08 -12.99 9.53
C TRP A 204 0.36 -12.55 9.77
N ASP A 205 1.25 -12.79 8.80
CA ASP A 205 2.66 -12.40 8.88
C ASP A 205 2.83 -10.89 9.04
N ALA A 206 2.08 -10.09 8.27
CA ALA A 206 2.10 -8.64 8.39
C ALA A 206 1.53 -8.15 9.73
N LEU A 207 0.42 -8.75 10.18
CA LEU A 207 -0.26 -8.41 11.42
C LEU A 207 0.59 -8.72 12.67
N ASP A 208 1.31 -9.84 12.66
CA ASP A 208 2.21 -10.22 13.74
C ASP A 208 3.48 -9.36 13.76
N PHE A 209 4.00 -9.01 12.58
CA PHE A 209 5.16 -8.13 12.47
C PHE A 209 4.87 -6.69 12.95
N LEU A 210 3.74 -6.12 12.55
CA LEU A 210 3.36 -4.76 12.92
C LEU A 210 2.85 -4.64 14.36
N PHE A 211 2.16 -5.66 14.86
CA PHE A 211 1.56 -5.66 16.20
C PHE A 211 2.00 -6.89 16.98
N PRO A 212 3.24 -6.94 17.49
CA PRO A 212 3.75 -8.11 18.22
C PRO A 212 2.97 -8.36 19.52
N VAL A 213 2.44 -7.28 20.13
CA VAL A 213 1.65 -7.36 21.36
C VAL A 213 0.30 -8.04 21.06
N GLY A 214 0.13 -9.24 21.61
CA GLY A 214 -1.08 -10.04 21.43
C GLY A 214 -1.03 -11.05 20.28
N GLN A 215 0.15 -11.38 19.74
CA GLN A 215 0.31 -12.47 18.76
C GLN A 215 -0.25 -13.80 19.27
N TYR A 216 0.22 -14.26 20.44
CA TYR A 216 -0.21 -15.53 21.03
C TYR A 216 -1.74 -15.64 21.22
N PRO A 217 -2.43 -14.69 21.92
CA PRO A 217 -3.87 -14.81 22.10
C PRO A 217 -4.64 -14.77 20.78
N ARG A 218 -4.19 -14.01 19.76
CA ARG A 218 -4.84 -13.99 18.44
C ARG A 218 -4.81 -15.35 17.74
N HIS A 219 -3.66 -16.02 17.75
CA HIS A 219 -3.53 -17.36 17.17
C HIS A 219 -4.36 -18.40 17.91
N VAL A 220 -4.38 -18.32 19.24
CA VAL A 220 -5.19 -19.20 20.10
C VAL A 220 -6.68 -19.02 19.79
N ILE A 221 -7.17 -17.78 19.75
CA ILE A 221 -8.56 -17.46 19.41
C ILE A 221 -8.90 -17.95 17.99
N SER A 222 -8.02 -17.69 17.01
CA SER A 222 -8.24 -18.15 15.63
C SER A 222 -8.31 -19.68 15.54
N LEU A 223 -7.46 -20.38 16.30
CA LEU A 223 -7.46 -21.83 16.40
C LEU A 223 -8.77 -22.33 17.01
N PHE A 224 -9.22 -21.76 18.14
CA PHE A 224 -10.51 -22.10 18.74
C PHE A 224 -11.68 -21.93 17.76
N PHE A 225 -11.74 -20.82 17.01
CA PHE A 225 -12.78 -20.63 16.01
C PHE A 225 -12.70 -21.65 14.87
N ARG A 226 -11.50 -22.00 14.38
CA ARG A 226 -11.35 -23.05 13.35
C ARG A 226 -11.79 -24.42 13.86
N LEU A 227 -11.54 -24.71 15.14
CA LEU A 227 -11.94 -25.94 15.79
C LEU A 227 -13.48 -26.02 15.97
N LEU A 228 -14.15 -24.88 16.15
CA LEU A 228 -15.61 -24.80 16.23
C LEU A 228 -16.31 -25.03 14.88
N TYR A 229 -15.63 -24.90 13.73
CA TYR A 229 -16.21 -25.18 12.42
C TYR A 229 -16.07 -26.66 12.02
N PRO A 230 -17.18 -27.42 11.90
CA PRO A 230 -17.14 -28.87 11.68
C PRO A 230 -16.38 -29.31 10.41
N TRP A 231 -16.35 -28.46 9.37
CA TRP A 231 -15.79 -28.83 8.08
C TRP A 231 -14.27 -28.64 7.94
N CYS A 232 -13.64 -27.86 8.83
CA CYS A 232 -12.18 -27.58 8.77
C CYS A 232 -11.37 -28.36 9.82
N TRP A 233 -12.05 -29.05 10.73
CA TRP A 233 -11.45 -29.74 11.88
C TRP A 233 -10.45 -30.85 11.48
N PRO A 234 -10.76 -31.78 10.55
CA PRO A 234 -9.87 -32.93 10.32
C PRO A 234 -8.53 -32.52 9.71
N SER A 235 -8.55 -31.64 8.70
CA SER A 235 -7.34 -31.20 8.00
C SER A 235 -6.48 -30.24 8.83
N SER A 236 -7.10 -29.39 9.64
CA SER A 236 -6.38 -28.44 10.49
C SER A 236 -5.73 -29.13 11.69
N CYS A 237 -6.44 -30.05 12.36
CA CYS A 237 -5.88 -30.88 13.43
C CYS A 237 -4.73 -31.74 12.91
N TRP A 238 -4.87 -32.35 11.73
CA TRP A 238 -3.81 -33.14 11.11
C TRP A 238 -2.54 -32.32 10.84
N ASN A 239 -2.68 -31.12 10.28
CA ASN A 239 -1.54 -30.23 10.02
C ASN A 239 -0.87 -29.76 11.30
N PHE A 240 -1.66 -29.48 12.36
CA PHE A 240 -1.14 -29.10 13.68
C PHE A 240 -0.32 -30.25 14.29
N ILE A 241 -0.88 -31.46 14.32
CA ILE A 241 -0.21 -32.68 14.80
C ILE A 241 1.10 -32.90 14.02
N MET A 242 1.08 -32.77 12.69
CA MET A 242 2.28 -32.93 11.87
C MET A 242 3.32 -31.83 12.12
N SER A 243 2.91 -30.59 12.34
CA SER A 243 3.84 -29.50 12.68
C SER A 243 4.51 -29.72 14.04
N TRP A 244 3.74 -30.20 15.02
CA TRP A 244 4.24 -30.53 16.35
C TRP A 244 5.19 -31.73 16.31
N LEU A 245 4.83 -32.80 15.59
CA LEU A 245 5.71 -33.94 15.35
C LEU A 245 7.04 -33.54 14.70
N LYS A 246 6.99 -32.67 13.67
CA LYS A 246 8.21 -32.15 13.03
C LYS A 246 9.08 -31.32 13.97
N ALA A 247 8.47 -30.49 14.82
CA ALA A 247 9.19 -29.68 15.80
C ALA A 247 9.86 -30.55 16.88
N VAL A 248 9.16 -31.58 17.36
CA VAL A 248 9.68 -32.58 18.30
C VAL A 248 10.82 -33.38 17.65
N LEU A 249 10.66 -33.83 16.41
CA LEU A 249 11.73 -34.51 15.66
C LEU A 249 12.96 -33.62 15.49
N HIS A 250 12.78 -32.35 15.13
CA HIS A 250 13.91 -31.42 14.98
C HIS A 250 14.63 -31.13 16.30
N THR A 251 13.90 -31.02 17.42
CA THR A 251 14.51 -30.83 18.74
C THR A 251 15.24 -32.08 19.19
N LEU A 252 14.66 -33.27 19.01
CA LEU A 252 15.32 -34.54 19.30
C LEU A 252 16.57 -34.74 18.45
N LEU A 253 16.50 -34.50 17.14
CA LEU A 253 17.67 -34.56 16.25
C LEU A 253 18.76 -33.57 16.69
N ARG A 254 18.39 -32.33 17.04
CA ARG A 254 19.34 -31.32 17.50
C ARG A 254 20.02 -31.74 18.81
N VAL A 255 19.29 -32.34 19.76
CA VAL A 255 19.85 -32.87 21.00
C VAL A 255 20.80 -34.03 20.73
N VAL A 256 20.41 -34.99 19.88
CA VAL A 256 21.25 -36.13 19.50
C VAL A 256 22.54 -35.68 18.83
N PHE A 257 22.46 -34.79 17.84
CA PHE A 257 23.64 -34.22 17.16
C PHE A 257 24.55 -33.46 18.14
N SER A 258 24.00 -32.64 19.04
CA SER A 258 24.81 -31.93 20.04
C SER A 258 25.48 -32.88 21.04
N SER A 259 24.83 -33.99 21.40
CA SER A 259 25.42 -35.01 22.26
C SER A 259 26.54 -35.78 21.55
N TRP A 260 26.36 -36.04 20.25
CA TRP A 260 27.37 -36.69 19.41
C TRP A 260 28.61 -35.81 19.20
N GLU A 261 28.42 -34.50 19.02
CA GLU A 261 29.52 -33.54 18.96
C GLU A 261 30.29 -33.46 20.28
N LYS A 262 29.61 -33.44 21.43
CA LYS A 262 30.26 -33.49 22.76
C LYS A 262 31.08 -34.78 22.96
N VAL A 263 30.51 -35.94 22.64
CA VAL A 263 31.21 -37.23 22.77
C VAL A 263 32.41 -37.31 21.81
N ARG A 264 32.31 -36.72 20.61
CA ARG A 264 33.43 -36.68 19.66
C ARG A 264 34.52 -35.70 20.09
N ALA A 265 34.18 -34.60 20.77
CA ALA A 265 35.13 -33.65 21.33
C ALA A 265 35.92 -34.24 22.52
N GLU A 266 35.26 -35.00 23.40
CA GLU A 266 35.91 -35.69 24.53
C GLU A 266 36.87 -36.81 24.08
N LYS A 267 36.66 -37.40 22.91
CA LYS A 267 37.49 -38.50 22.39
C LYS A 267 38.76 -38.03 21.67
N ASN A 268 38.88 -36.73 21.40
CA ASN A 268 39.99 -36.09 20.69
C ASN A 268 40.84 -35.17 21.60
N SER A 269 40.59 -35.19 22.92
CA SER A 269 41.45 -34.59 23.96
C SER A 269 42.23 -35.66 24.69
#